data_AF-A0A6M2DEG6-F1
#
_entry.id   AF-A0A6M2DEG6-F1
#
_cell.length_a   1.000
_cell.length_b   1.000
_cell.length_c   1.000
_cell.angle_alpha   90.00
_cell.angle_beta   90.00
_cell.angle_gamma   90.00
#
_symmetry.space_group_name_H-M   'P 1'
#
loop_
_entity.id
_entity.type
_entity.pdbx_description
1 polymer ?
#
loop_
_entity_poly.entity_id
_entity_poly.type
_entity_poly.pdbx_seq_one_letter_code
_entity_poly.pdbx_strand_id
1 'polypeptide(L)'
;MSDPEYEPMVVDDTEFEDMTSEKKEELRVQAVDDLMKIYDLIVGKLPDDKKPSRENMDGVIINVDISNQISRVLATVYTFLRKSDAKNTSNSSEKYKQYKAEIEGTTIQIEELAKLIVNSGIKLNFLVATPLMNLITNFKCCFDEVRTGVTKFPVKIDTKQPTKKRKLNAASTSSASSSKKEKTDSRNISDYGLSNHHIPLLQGITFPPERRTGLLRSLGPLTQAILLVNEKKYFNKISNALRSSLQMLPMKEEVIIALKHAGSPGASAGLLKELGDLLILFTARATRKVYYPIAVWRYLWKVREDTKKTFSGMVTQYIFTHLCETKKLRLEIKTKGSTDHMAQILFHAMYGTYLDDLGILQQITSAESWAKRSEMTETFVKRSTGDSKLINPIYLRKFAKMAQALQTRTLGNVDPTATCRPSFSGVRKRMFSNEFSTYLKTGRSISTFSSDPMTLQRAIRKLKEDLTKEMEKDSLLLAGTVKWCTVANGNFQELEDFRPEERALYFYGKSE
;
A
#
# COMPACT_ATOMS: atom_id res chain seq x y z
N MET A 1 -7.61 2.62 -27.75
CA MET A 1 -8.34 3.69 -27.04
C MET A 1 -7.43 4.12 -25.92
N SER A 2 -6.93 5.36 -25.94
CA SER A 2 -6.04 5.87 -24.90
C SER A 2 -6.79 6.00 -23.57
N ASP A 3 -6.23 5.40 -22.52
CA ASP A 3 -6.73 5.51 -21.15
C ASP A 3 -6.94 6.99 -20.77
N PRO A 4 -8.00 7.33 -20.04
CA PRO A 4 -8.23 8.69 -19.57
C PRO A 4 -7.02 9.16 -18.76
N GLU A 5 -6.39 10.22 -19.24
CA GLU A 5 -5.32 10.89 -18.53
C GLU A 5 -5.79 11.27 -17.11
N TYR A 6 -5.01 10.87 -16.11
CA TYR A 6 -5.20 11.28 -14.73
C TYR A 6 -4.52 12.64 -14.56
N GLU A 7 -5.25 13.74 -14.64
CA GLU A 7 -4.73 15.05 -14.24
C GLU A 7 -4.90 15.19 -12.73
N PRO A 8 -3.82 15.49 -11.98
CA PRO A 8 -3.95 15.78 -10.57
C PRO A 8 -4.57 17.18 -10.44
N MET A 9 -5.66 17.31 -9.68
CA MET A 9 -6.07 18.61 -9.17
C MET A 9 -4.92 19.20 -8.34
N VAL A 10 -4.58 20.45 -8.62
CA VAL A 10 -3.91 21.32 -7.67
C VAL A 10 -5.05 21.93 -6.86
N VAL A 11 -5.42 21.28 -5.76
CA VAL A 11 -6.29 21.92 -4.76
C VAL A 11 -5.36 22.76 -3.90
N ASP A 12 -5.72 24.02 -3.68
CA ASP A 12 -5.07 24.84 -2.68
C ASP A 12 -5.41 24.24 -1.31
N ASP A 13 -4.48 23.46 -0.74
CA ASP A 13 -4.68 22.70 0.50
C ASP A 13 -4.66 23.61 1.75
N THR A 14 -4.36 24.91 1.59
CA THR A 14 -4.19 25.88 2.69
C THR A 14 -5.43 26.01 3.58
N GLU A 15 -6.62 26.12 3.00
CA GLU A 15 -7.87 26.23 3.77
C GLU A 15 -8.11 25.01 4.67
N PHE A 16 -7.76 23.81 4.21
CA PHE A 16 -7.92 22.61 5.03
C PHE A 16 -6.84 22.52 6.10
N GLU A 17 -5.62 22.99 5.84
CA GLU A 17 -4.54 23.02 6.84
C GLU A 17 -4.87 23.96 8.01
N ASP A 18 -5.57 25.07 7.77
CA ASP A 18 -5.96 26.06 8.79
C ASP A 18 -7.15 25.62 9.66
N MET A 19 -7.90 24.57 9.28
CA MET A 19 -9.02 24.07 10.08
C MET A 19 -8.59 23.47 11.41
N THR A 20 -9.44 23.60 12.44
CA THR A 20 -9.27 22.92 13.73
C THR A 20 -9.29 21.40 13.56
N SER A 21 -8.62 20.68 14.47
CA SER A 21 -8.59 19.21 14.46
C SER A 21 -9.99 18.59 14.54
N GLU A 22 -10.91 19.21 15.28
CA GLU A 22 -12.30 18.79 15.40
C GLU A 22 -13.04 18.94 14.06
N LYS A 23 -12.90 20.09 13.38
CA LYS A 23 -13.56 20.31 12.10
C LYS A 23 -13.06 19.36 11.01
N LYS A 24 -11.74 19.09 11.01
CA LYS A 24 -11.13 18.09 10.13
C LYS A 24 -11.72 16.70 10.36
N GLU A 25 -12.00 16.33 11.61
CA GLU A 25 -12.58 15.04 11.94
C GLU A 25 -14.06 14.96 11.55
N GLU A 26 -14.85 16.01 11.80
CA GLU A 26 -16.24 16.09 11.32
C GLU A 26 -16.33 15.87 9.80
N LEU A 27 -15.48 16.57 9.04
CA LEU A 27 -15.45 16.45 7.58
C LEU A 27 -15.04 15.04 7.13
N ARG A 28 -14.17 14.36 7.87
CA ARG A 28 -13.80 12.96 7.57
C ARG A 28 -14.95 12.02 7.85
N VAL A 29 -15.63 12.17 8.99
CA VAL A 29 -16.80 11.35 9.33
C VAL A 29 -17.87 11.51 8.26
N GLN A 30 -18.22 12.75 7.91
CA GLN A 30 -19.18 13.06 6.86
C GLN A 30 -18.76 12.45 5.50
N ALA A 31 -17.48 12.55 5.14
CA ALA A 31 -16.98 11.97 3.90
C ALA A 31 -17.08 10.44 3.89
N VAL A 32 -16.86 9.76 5.02
CA VAL A 32 -17.09 8.31 5.13
C VAL A 32 -18.58 7.98 5.01
N ASP A 33 -19.46 8.73 5.68
CA ASP A 33 -20.90 8.55 5.59
C ASP A 33 -21.39 8.67 4.15
N ASP A 34 -20.94 9.69 3.43
CA ASP A 34 -21.31 9.90 2.04
C ASP A 34 -20.78 8.77 1.13
N LEU A 35 -19.56 8.28 1.36
CA LEU A 35 -19.04 7.12 0.64
C LEU A 35 -19.84 5.83 0.95
N MET A 36 -20.29 5.66 2.20
CA MET A 36 -21.13 4.51 2.59
C MET A 36 -22.55 4.61 2.02
N LYS A 37 -23.13 5.81 1.89
CA LYS A 37 -24.39 6.00 1.17
C LYS A 37 -24.27 5.65 -0.30
N ILE A 38 -23.15 6.03 -0.96
CA ILE A 38 -22.92 5.61 -2.35
C ILE A 38 -22.77 4.08 -2.45
N TYR A 39 -22.07 3.46 -1.50
CA TYR A 39 -22.00 2.00 -1.40
C TYR A 39 -23.41 1.37 -1.30
N ASP A 40 -24.26 1.91 -0.42
CA ASP A 40 -25.63 1.42 -0.23
C ASP A 40 -26.49 1.59 -1.50
N LEU A 41 -26.31 2.69 -2.24
CA LEU A 41 -26.96 2.89 -3.55
C LEU A 41 -26.51 1.85 -4.59
N ILE A 42 -25.24 1.45 -4.59
CA ILE A 42 -24.73 0.36 -5.47
C ILE A 42 -25.34 -0.97 -5.05
N VAL A 43 -25.35 -1.29 -3.75
CA VAL A 43 -25.91 -2.54 -3.22
C VAL A 43 -27.41 -2.62 -3.47
N GLY A 44 -28.14 -1.51 -3.38
CA GLY A 44 -29.58 -1.43 -3.66
C GLY A 44 -29.95 -1.71 -5.12
N LYS A 45 -28.98 -1.73 -6.05
CA LYS A 45 -29.19 -2.16 -7.43
C LYS A 45 -29.02 -3.67 -7.63
N LEU A 46 -28.52 -4.39 -6.62
CA LEU A 46 -28.29 -5.83 -6.70
C LEU A 46 -29.54 -6.61 -6.24
N PRO A 47 -29.83 -7.75 -6.86
CA PRO A 47 -30.78 -8.72 -6.33
C PRO A 47 -30.45 -9.13 -4.89
N ASP A 48 -31.45 -9.50 -4.09
CA ASP A 48 -31.28 -9.84 -2.67
C ASP A 48 -30.30 -10.99 -2.43
N ASP A 49 -30.32 -12.01 -3.30
CA ASP A 49 -29.41 -13.16 -3.27
C ASP A 49 -27.96 -12.81 -3.67
N LYS A 50 -27.75 -11.64 -4.27
CA LYS A 50 -26.45 -11.11 -4.73
C LYS A 50 -25.92 -9.97 -3.87
N LYS A 51 -26.53 -9.71 -2.72
CA LYS A 51 -26.02 -8.71 -1.78
C LYS A 51 -24.68 -9.18 -1.20
N PRO A 52 -23.72 -8.26 -0.98
CA PRO A 52 -22.38 -8.60 -0.51
C PRO A 52 -22.35 -9.09 0.93
N SER A 53 -23.45 -8.95 1.67
CA SER A 53 -23.54 -9.35 3.07
C SER A 53 -24.91 -9.93 3.39
N ARG A 54 -24.92 -10.90 4.30
CA ARG A 54 -26.11 -11.55 4.84
C ARG A 54 -25.96 -11.67 6.34
N GLU A 55 -26.98 -11.27 7.10
CA GLU A 55 -27.03 -11.44 8.55
C GLU A 55 -28.08 -12.51 8.88
N ASN A 56 -27.72 -13.46 9.74
CA ASN A 56 -28.64 -14.47 10.25
C ASN A 56 -28.36 -14.78 11.73
N MET A 57 -29.08 -15.75 12.30
CA MET A 57 -28.87 -16.17 13.70
C MET A 57 -27.46 -16.73 13.96
N ASP A 58 -26.78 -17.22 12.92
CA ASP A 58 -25.44 -17.81 13.02
C ASP A 58 -24.31 -16.78 12.91
N GLY A 59 -24.61 -15.55 12.49
CA GLY A 59 -23.65 -14.45 12.40
C GLY A 59 -23.78 -13.60 11.13
N VAL A 60 -22.67 -12.96 10.77
CA VAL A 60 -22.56 -12.12 9.57
C VAL A 60 -21.73 -12.84 8.52
N ILE A 61 -22.25 -12.99 7.31
CA ILE A 61 -21.52 -13.55 6.16
C ILE A 61 -21.25 -12.44 5.15
N ILE A 62 -19.99 -12.23 4.78
CA ILE A 62 -19.58 -11.23 3.77
C ILE A 62 -18.94 -11.90 2.56
N ASN A 63 -19.52 -11.70 1.38
CA ASN A 63 -18.96 -12.17 0.11
C ASN A 63 -17.86 -11.23 -0.40
N VAL A 64 -16.61 -11.71 -0.34
CA VAL A 64 -15.40 -10.94 -0.69
C VAL A 64 -15.31 -10.68 -2.19
N ASP A 65 -15.78 -11.60 -3.03
CA ASP A 65 -15.74 -11.42 -4.49
C ASP A 65 -16.71 -10.32 -4.94
N ILE A 66 -17.94 -10.31 -4.41
CA ILE A 66 -18.93 -9.26 -4.66
C ILE A 66 -18.43 -7.93 -4.07
N SER A 67 -17.87 -7.96 -2.85
CA SER A 67 -17.27 -6.78 -2.23
C SER A 67 -16.18 -6.15 -3.12
N ASN A 68 -15.30 -6.95 -3.73
CA ASN A 68 -14.28 -6.48 -4.66
C ASN A 68 -14.87 -5.89 -5.95
N GLN A 69 -15.98 -6.43 -6.45
CA GLN A 69 -16.69 -5.89 -7.62
C GLN A 69 -17.32 -4.53 -7.29
N ILE A 70 -18.01 -4.41 -6.15
CA ILE A 70 -18.57 -3.14 -5.66
C ILE A 70 -17.47 -2.09 -5.48
N SER A 71 -16.33 -2.48 -4.89
CA SER A 71 -15.18 -1.59 -4.70
C SER A 71 -14.71 -0.95 -6.03
N ARG A 72 -14.73 -1.72 -7.13
CA ARG A 72 -14.41 -1.20 -8.47
C ARG A 72 -15.47 -0.21 -8.95
N VAL A 73 -16.75 -0.56 -8.84
CA VAL A 73 -17.86 0.32 -9.26
C VAL A 73 -17.83 1.63 -8.49
N LEU A 74 -17.63 1.56 -7.16
CA LEU A 74 -17.48 2.74 -6.31
C LEU A 74 -16.30 3.61 -6.76
N ALA A 75 -15.13 3.02 -7.05
CA ALA A 75 -13.97 3.76 -7.56
C ALA A 75 -14.24 4.45 -8.90
N THR A 76 -14.94 3.77 -9.80
CA THR A 76 -15.31 4.31 -11.12
C THR A 76 -16.31 5.45 -10.99
N VAL A 77 -17.40 5.29 -10.22
CA VAL A 77 -18.41 6.35 -10.06
C VAL A 77 -17.84 7.54 -9.28
N TYR A 78 -17.02 7.31 -8.27
CA TYR A 78 -16.32 8.38 -7.55
C TYR A 78 -15.42 9.19 -8.49
N THR A 79 -14.66 8.51 -9.36
CA THR A 79 -13.78 9.17 -10.33
C THR A 79 -14.59 9.97 -11.35
N PHE A 80 -15.74 9.45 -11.78
CA PHE A 80 -16.65 10.17 -12.66
C PHE A 80 -17.22 11.42 -12.00
N LEU A 81 -17.78 11.31 -10.78
CA LEU A 81 -18.30 12.44 -10.03
C LEU A 81 -17.23 13.52 -9.82
N ARG A 82 -16.01 13.12 -9.44
CA ARG A 82 -14.89 14.05 -9.29
C ARG A 82 -14.59 14.78 -10.60
N LYS A 83 -14.46 14.05 -11.71
CA LYS A 83 -14.13 14.65 -13.03
C LYS A 83 -15.25 15.49 -13.62
N SER A 84 -16.49 15.29 -13.18
CA SER A 84 -17.66 16.08 -13.59
C SER A 84 -17.91 17.30 -12.70
N ASP A 85 -17.18 17.44 -11.59
CA ASP A 85 -17.27 18.62 -10.73
C ASP A 85 -16.86 19.88 -11.51
N ALA A 86 -17.64 20.96 -11.38
CA ALA A 86 -17.40 22.20 -12.13
C ALA A 86 -16.03 22.84 -11.83
N LYS A 87 -15.42 22.54 -10.68
CA LYS A 87 -14.07 22.99 -10.34
C LYS A 87 -12.99 22.22 -11.12
N ASN A 88 -13.33 21.09 -11.75
CA ASN A 88 -12.45 20.32 -12.60
C ASN A 88 -12.64 20.69 -14.07
N THR A 89 -11.64 21.33 -14.66
CA THR A 89 -11.64 21.75 -16.08
C THR A 89 -11.40 20.61 -17.08
N SER A 90 -11.23 19.37 -16.62
CA SER A 90 -10.90 18.26 -17.51
C SER A 90 -12.15 17.76 -18.26
N ASN A 91 -12.13 17.75 -19.60
CA ASN A 91 -13.16 17.11 -20.44
C ASN A 91 -13.15 15.56 -20.36
N SER A 92 -12.54 14.99 -19.32
CA SER A 92 -12.27 13.57 -19.20
C SER A 92 -13.42 12.75 -18.59
N SER A 93 -14.49 13.42 -18.16
CA SER A 93 -15.71 12.80 -17.61
C SER A 93 -16.54 12.08 -18.68
N GLU A 94 -16.54 12.57 -19.94
CA GLU A 94 -17.31 11.98 -21.05
C GLU A 94 -17.00 10.48 -21.26
N LYS A 95 -15.74 10.08 -21.06
CA LYS A 95 -15.31 8.68 -21.17
C LYS A 95 -16.01 7.75 -20.17
N TYR A 96 -16.43 8.28 -19.02
CA TYR A 96 -17.08 7.50 -17.97
C TYR A 96 -18.59 7.40 -18.15
N LYS A 97 -19.22 8.30 -18.91
CA LYS A 97 -20.68 8.26 -19.15
C LYS A 97 -21.12 6.97 -19.81
N GLN A 98 -20.34 6.49 -20.77
CA GLN A 98 -20.60 5.27 -21.52
C GLN A 98 -20.16 3.99 -20.77
N TYR A 99 -19.57 4.13 -19.58
CA TYR A 99 -19.01 2.98 -18.87
C TYR A 99 -20.12 2.14 -18.23
N LYS A 100 -20.09 0.84 -18.53
CA LYS A 100 -20.96 -0.18 -17.94
C LYS A 100 -20.12 -1.02 -16.98
N ALA A 101 -20.50 -1.02 -15.71
CA ALA A 101 -19.92 -1.92 -14.73
C ALA A 101 -20.80 -3.16 -14.57
N GLU A 102 -20.21 -4.29 -14.18
CA GLU A 102 -20.94 -5.52 -13.93
C GLU A 102 -20.62 -6.05 -12.53
N ILE A 103 -21.66 -6.43 -11.79
CA ILE A 103 -21.56 -7.08 -10.48
C ILE A 103 -22.42 -8.35 -10.50
N GLU A 104 -21.79 -9.53 -10.50
CA GLU A 104 -22.45 -10.85 -10.59
C GLU A 104 -23.57 -10.89 -11.66
N GLY A 105 -23.26 -10.46 -12.88
CA GLY A 105 -24.22 -10.40 -14.01
C GLY A 105 -25.16 -9.19 -14.01
N THR A 106 -25.17 -8.37 -12.96
CA THR A 106 -25.97 -7.15 -12.89
C THR A 106 -25.20 -6.00 -13.53
N THR A 107 -25.71 -5.46 -14.64
CA THR A 107 -25.10 -4.31 -15.32
C THR A 107 -25.54 -3.00 -14.68
N ILE A 108 -24.59 -2.14 -14.32
CA ILE A 108 -24.81 -0.81 -13.74
C ILE A 108 -24.24 0.24 -14.71
N GLN A 109 -25.08 1.17 -15.17
CA GLN A 109 -24.64 2.36 -15.90
C GLN A 109 -24.04 3.37 -14.92
N ILE A 110 -22.79 3.79 -15.16
CA ILE A 110 -22.11 4.73 -14.25
C ILE A 110 -22.78 6.11 -14.25
N GLU A 111 -23.26 6.58 -15.40
CA GLU A 111 -23.95 7.88 -15.50
C GLU A 111 -25.25 7.90 -14.70
N GLU A 112 -26.08 6.86 -14.82
CA GLU A 112 -27.35 6.77 -14.09
C GLU A 112 -27.13 6.70 -12.58
N LEU A 113 -26.13 5.93 -12.14
CA LEU A 113 -25.77 5.84 -10.73
C LEU A 113 -25.28 7.20 -10.20
N ALA A 114 -24.47 7.93 -10.97
CA ALA A 114 -24.01 9.26 -10.59
C ALA A 114 -25.16 10.28 -10.49
N LYS A 115 -26.12 10.26 -11.43
CA LYS A 115 -27.33 11.08 -11.35
C LYS A 115 -28.12 10.75 -10.07
N LEU A 116 -28.26 9.46 -9.74
CA LEU A 116 -28.93 9.02 -8.52
C LEU A 116 -28.25 9.54 -7.25
N ILE A 117 -26.91 9.50 -7.20
CA ILE A 117 -26.11 10.02 -6.07
C ILE A 117 -26.35 11.53 -5.89
N VAL A 118 -26.29 12.31 -6.98
CA VAL A 118 -26.54 13.76 -6.96
C VAL A 118 -27.97 14.07 -6.51
N ASN A 119 -28.96 13.34 -7.06
CA ASN A 119 -30.37 13.51 -6.71
C ASN A 119 -30.68 13.12 -5.26
N SER A 120 -29.85 12.26 -4.66
CA SER A 120 -29.93 11.87 -3.25
C SER A 120 -29.30 12.91 -2.30
N GLY A 121 -28.83 14.04 -2.83
CA GLY A 121 -28.26 15.15 -2.07
C GLY A 121 -26.85 14.88 -1.51
N ILE A 122 -26.18 13.82 -1.97
CA ILE A 122 -24.82 13.48 -1.53
C ILE A 122 -23.83 14.47 -2.14
N LYS A 123 -23.17 15.27 -1.30
CA LYS A 123 -22.20 16.29 -1.71
C LYS A 123 -20.80 15.91 -1.24
N LEU A 124 -20.01 15.32 -2.14
CA LEU A 124 -18.66 14.89 -1.82
C LEU A 124 -17.69 16.06 -1.69
N ASN A 125 -17.05 16.21 -0.54
CA ASN A 125 -15.83 16.98 -0.43
C ASN A 125 -14.66 16.17 -0.98
N PHE A 126 -14.28 16.38 -2.24
CA PHE A 126 -13.25 15.59 -2.92
C PHE A 126 -11.86 15.67 -2.28
N LEU A 127 -11.54 16.75 -1.55
CA LEU A 127 -10.28 16.90 -0.83
C LEU A 127 -10.16 15.85 0.29
N VAL A 128 -11.22 15.70 1.07
CA VAL A 128 -11.26 14.75 2.19
C VAL A 128 -11.61 13.33 1.73
N ALA A 129 -12.51 13.20 0.75
CA ALA A 129 -12.97 11.91 0.27
C ALA A 129 -11.94 11.16 -0.58
N THR A 130 -11.02 11.84 -1.29
CA THR A 130 -10.07 11.14 -2.18
C THR A 130 -9.14 10.20 -1.40
N PRO A 131 -8.48 10.63 -0.30
CA PRO A 131 -7.67 9.74 0.52
C PRO A 131 -8.45 8.57 1.14
N LEU A 132 -9.69 8.82 1.58
CA LEU A 132 -10.58 7.79 2.15
C LEU A 132 -11.01 6.78 1.09
N MET A 133 -11.33 7.25 -0.11
CA MET A 133 -11.71 6.40 -1.22
C MET A 133 -10.56 5.49 -1.64
N ASN A 134 -9.35 6.02 -1.69
CA ASN A 134 -8.15 5.23 -1.92
C ASN A 134 -7.98 4.15 -0.83
N LEU A 135 -8.16 4.50 0.44
CA LEU A 135 -8.07 3.56 1.58
C LEU A 135 -9.10 2.42 1.47
N ILE A 136 -10.38 2.75 1.31
CA ILE A 136 -11.49 1.78 1.34
C ILE A 136 -11.45 0.83 0.13
N THR A 137 -10.88 1.27 -0.99
CA THR A 137 -10.81 0.45 -2.21
C THR A 137 -9.45 -0.20 -2.45
N ASN A 138 -8.48 -0.01 -1.56
CA ASN A 138 -7.14 -0.57 -1.76
C ASN A 138 -7.03 -2.07 -1.44
N PHE A 139 -7.94 -2.64 -0.65
CA PHE A 139 -7.92 -4.07 -0.31
C PHE A 139 -7.76 -4.93 -1.56
N LYS A 140 -8.51 -4.59 -2.61
CA LYS A 140 -8.45 -5.33 -3.87
C LYS A 140 -7.04 -5.31 -4.49
N CYS A 141 -6.35 -4.18 -4.45
CA CYS A 141 -4.98 -4.06 -5.00
C CYS A 141 -4.01 -4.93 -4.19
N CYS A 142 -4.08 -4.89 -2.86
CA CYS A 142 -3.30 -5.77 -1.99
C CYS A 142 -3.63 -7.24 -2.25
N PHE A 143 -4.91 -7.61 -2.32
CA PHE A 143 -5.37 -8.98 -2.56
C PHE A 143 -4.90 -9.52 -3.91
N ASP A 144 -4.97 -8.71 -4.97
CA ASP A 144 -4.43 -9.07 -6.27
C ASP A 144 -2.90 -9.25 -6.18
N GLU A 145 -2.17 -8.36 -5.49
CA GLU A 145 -0.72 -8.46 -5.32
C GLU A 145 -0.29 -9.72 -4.56
N VAL A 146 -0.92 -10.03 -3.43
CA VAL A 146 -0.69 -11.28 -2.69
C VAL A 146 -0.95 -12.47 -3.60
N ARG A 147 -1.94 -12.41 -4.50
CA ARG A 147 -2.27 -13.54 -5.38
C ARG A 147 -1.36 -13.68 -6.58
N THR A 148 -0.95 -12.58 -7.23
CA THR A 148 -0.09 -12.63 -8.43
C THR A 148 1.38 -12.77 -8.08
N GLY A 149 1.76 -12.39 -6.87
CA GLY A 149 3.16 -12.19 -6.48
C GLY A 149 3.69 -10.86 -7.00
N VAL A 150 4.93 -10.53 -6.61
CA VAL A 150 5.56 -9.21 -6.82
C VAL A 150 6.75 -9.23 -7.79
N THR A 151 6.99 -10.35 -8.48
CA THR A 151 8.19 -10.52 -9.33
C THR A 151 8.03 -9.92 -10.73
N LYS A 152 6.79 -9.65 -11.16
CA LYS A 152 6.44 -9.06 -12.45
C LYS A 152 5.47 -7.92 -12.25
N PHE A 153 5.61 -6.86 -13.05
CA PHE A 153 4.70 -5.75 -12.95
C PHE A 153 4.41 -5.08 -14.30
N PRO A 154 3.21 -4.48 -14.44
CA PRO A 154 2.81 -3.81 -15.67
C PRO A 154 3.58 -2.50 -15.84
N VAL A 155 4.10 -2.28 -17.05
CA VAL A 155 4.75 -1.04 -17.49
C VAL A 155 3.96 -0.47 -18.66
N LYS A 156 3.71 0.85 -18.63
CA LYS A 156 3.15 1.55 -19.78
C LYS A 156 4.25 1.69 -20.84
N ILE A 157 4.00 1.16 -22.03
CA ILE A 157 4.86 1.42 -23.18
C ILE A 157 4.33 2.70 -23.82
N ASP A 158 5.18 3.72 -23.95
CA ASP A 158 4.87 4.84 -24.83
C ASP A 158 4.86 4.33 -26.28
N THR A 159 3.66 4.00 -26.78
CA THR A 159 3.41 3.59 -28.17
C THR A 159 3.80 4.67 -29.20
N LYS A 160 4.21 5.86 -28.75
CA LYS A 160 4.70 6.96 -29.58
C LYS A 160 6.14 6.79 -30.05
N GLN A 161 6.92 5.84 -29.51
CA GLN A 161 8.20 5.52 -30.14
C GLN A 161 7.98 4.65 -31.39
N PRO A 162 8.42 5.07 -32.59
CA PRO A 162 8.31 4.29 -33.81
C PRO A 162 9.23 3.07 -33.69
N THR A 163 8.69 1.99 -33.14
CA THR A 163 9.35 0.70 -33.18
C THR A 163 9.48 0.30 -34.66
N LYS A 164 10.72 0.18 -35.14
CA LYS A 164 11.03 -0.40 -36.45
C LYS A 164 10.26 -1.71 -36.57
N LYS A 165 9.22 -1.74 -37.42
CA LYS A 165 8.34 -2.89 -37.64
C LYS A 165 9.19 -4.13 -37.94
N ARG A 166 9.37 -4.99 -36.94
CA ARG A 166 9.91 -6.33 -37.15
C ARG A 166 8.76 -7.13 -37.79
N LYS A 167 8.79 -7.26 -39.12
CA LYS A 167 7.82 -8.04 -39.90
C LYS A 167 7.86 -9.49 -39.40
N LEU A 168 6.84 -9.88 -38.63
CA LEU A 168 6.51 -11.27 -38.35
C LEU A 168 5.25 -11.58 -39.16
N ASN A 169 5.40 -12.51 -40.11
CA ASN A 169 4.31 -13.03 -40.93
C ASN A 169 3.40 -13.89 -40.05
N ALA A 170 2.14 -13.51 -39.90
CA ALA A 170 1.08 -14.41 -39.46
C ALA A 170 -0.24 -13.99 -40.12
N ALA A 171 -0.71 -14.83 -41.03
CA ALA A 171 -2.04 -14.78 -41.60
C ALA A 171 -3.03 -15.50 -40.67
N SER A 172 -4.18 -14.87 -40.37
CA SER A 172 -5.52 -15.48 -40.34
C SER A 172 -6.54 -14.61 -39.60
N THR A 173 -7.50 -14.09 -40.37
CA THR A 173 -8.97 -14.06 -40.17
C THR A 173 -9.56 -14.18 -38.76
N SER A 174 -10.29 -13.15 -38.31
CA SER A 174 -11.76 -13.16 -38.09
C SER A 174 -12.20 -12.06 -37.11
N SER A 175 -13.42 -11.58 -37.38
CA SER A 175 -14.10 -10.40 -36.89
C SER A 175 -14.89 -10.64 -35.60
N ALA A 176 -14.58 -9.87 -34.54
CA ALA A 176 -15.50 -9.49 -33.48
C ALA A 176 -14.96 -8.22 -32.82
N SER A 177 -15.81 -7.21 -32.63
CA SER A 177 -15.51 -5.92 -32.03
C SER A 177 -15.31 -6.02 -30.50
N SER A 178 -14.38 -6.86 -30.06
CA SER A 178 -13.81 -6.73 -28.71
C SER A 178 -12.84 -5.56 -28.74
N SER A 179 -13.04 -4.56 -27.89
CA SER A 179 -12.04 -3.52 -27.64
C SER A 179 -10.67 -4.17 -27.42
N LYS A 180 -9.75 -3.99 -28.37
CA LYS A 180 -8.38 -4.54 -28.29
C LYS A 180 -7.77 -4.06 -26.98
N LYS A 181 -7.73 -4.92 -25.95
CA LYS A 181 -7.01 -4.63 -24.71
C LYS A 181 -5.56 -4.36 -25.11
N GLU A 182 -5.13 -3.13 -24.89
CA GLU A 182 -3.75 -2.72 -25.10
C GLU A 182 -2.86 -3.67 -24.30
N LYS A 183 -1.98 -4.40 -24.99
CA LYS A 183 -1.16 -5.43 -24.37
C LYS A 183 -0.19 -4.71 -23.43
N THR A 184 -0.46 -4.77 -22.14
CA THR A 184 0.42 -4.22 -21.12
C THR A 184 1.65 -5.11 -21.03
N ASP A 185 2.82 -4.59 -21.41
CA ASP A 185 4.06 -5.33 -21.22
C ASP A 185 4.37 -5.44 -19.73
N SER A 186 4.81 -6.63 -19.32
CA SER A 186 5.28 -6.90 -17.97
C SER A 186 6.80 -6.92 -17.95
N ARG A 187 7.42 -6.25 -16.98
CA ARG A 187 8.87 -6.37 -16.71
C ARG A 187 9.13 -7.19 -15.46
N ASN A 188 10.30 -7.82 -15.42
CA ASN A 188 10.77 -8.52 -14.22
C ASN A 188 11.54 -7.55 -13.32
N ILE A 189 11.59 -7.84 -12.02
CA ILE A 189 12.41 -7.06 -11.08
C ILE A 189 13.92 -7.17 -11.38
N SER A 190 14.35 -8.27 -12.01
CA SER A 190 15.72 -8.48 -12.46
C SER A 190 16.18 -7.47 -13.51
N ASP A 191 15.25 -6.90 -14.30
CA ASP A 191 15.55 -5.88 -15.30
C ASP A 191 16.05 -4.57 -14.65
N TYR A 192 15.85 -4.45 -13.34
CA TYR A 192 16.30 -3.35 -12.46
C TYR A 192 17.43 -3.77 -11.53
N GLY A 193 18.07 -4.92 -11.78
CA GLY A 193 19.15 -5.45 -10.95
C GLY A 193 18.70 -6.02 -9.60
N LEU A 194 17.39 -6.17 -9.37
CA LEU A 194 16.84 -6.65 -8.11
C LEU A 194 16.65 -8.18 -8.11
N SER A 195 16.95 -8.79 -6.97
CA SER A 195 16.64 -10.20 -6.65
C SER A 195 15.42 -10.36 -5.73
N ASN A 196 15.02 -11.61 -5.44
CA ASN A 196 13.91 -11.93 -4.55
C ASN A 196 14.11 -11.43 -3.10
N HIS A 197 15.35 -11.20 -2.65
CA HIS A 197 15.63 -10.64 -1.32
C HIS A 197 15.04 -9.23 -1.15
N HIS A 198 14.80 -8.51 -2.25
CA HIS A 198 14.25 -7.15 -2.23
C HIS A 198 12.72 -7.09 -2.23
N ILE A 199 12.04 -8.23 -2.31
CA ILE A 199 10.57 -8.32 -2.35
C ILE A 199 9.90 -7.52 -1.21
N PRO A 200 10.39 -7.53 0.05
CA PRO A 200 9.79 -6.74 1.13
C PRO A 200 9.70 -5.22 0.86
N LEU A 201 10.55 -4.71 -0.03
CA LEU A 201 10.63 -3.30 -0.41
C LEU A 201 9.80 -2.95 -1.66
N LEU A 202 9.11 -3.93 -2.24
CA LEU A 202 8.37 -3.84 -3.50
C LEU A 202 6.84 -3.85 -3.33
N GLN A 203 6.34 -3.47 -2.16
CA GLN A 203 4.88 -3.32 -1.95
C GLN A 203 4.28 -2.40 -3.02
N GLY A 204 3.16 -2.83 -3.58
CA GLY A 204 2.36 -2.08 -4.54
C GLY A 204 2.96 -2.01 -5.95
N ILE A 205 3.99 -2.81 -6.25
CA ILE A 205 4.59 -2.86 -7.58
C ILE A 205 3.57 -3.35 -8.63
N THR A 206 2.65 -4.24 -8.25
CA THR A 206 1.63 -4.77 -9.18
C THR A 206 0.35 -3.93 -9.22
N PHE A 207 0.26 -2.89 -8.40
CA PHE A 207 -0.93 -2.04 -8.38
C PHE A 207 -1.15 -1.40 -9.75
N PRO A 208 -2.40 -1.24 -10.20
CA PRO A 208 -2.67 -0.58 -11.47
C PRO A 208 -2.08 0.84 -11.50
N PRO A 209 -1.45 1.29 -12.60
CA PRO A 209 -0.79 2.60 -12.67
C PRO A 209 -1.66 3.76 -12.20
N GLU A 210 -2.96 3.74 -12.52
CA GLU A 210 -3.95 4.74 -12.15
C GLU A 210 -4.21 4.83 -10.63
N ARG A 211 -3.89 3.77 -9.88
CA ARG A 211 -4.05 3.71 -8.41
C ARG A 211 -2.78 4.10 -7.67
N ARG A 212 -1.60 3.91 -8.27
CA ARG A 212 -0.30 4.11 -7.61
C ARG A 212 -0.10 5.55 -7.11
N THR A 213 -0.50 6.55 -7.89
CA THR A 213 -0.28 7.98 -7.54
C THR A 213 -1.04 8.42 -6.29
N GLY A 214 -2.23 7.88 -6.07
CA GLY A 214 -3.03 8.13 -4.86
C GLY A 214 -2.53 7.39 -3.61
N LEU A 215 -1.60 6.45 -3.79
CA LEU A 215 -1.11 5.52 -2.76
C LEU A 215 0.41 5.57 -2.58
N LEU A 216 1.10 6.57 -3.14
CA LEU A 216 2.57 6.63 -3.17
C LEU A 216 3.22 6.39 -1.81
N ARG A 217 2.68 6.98 -0.73
CA ARG A 217 3.19 6.81 0.64
C ARG A 217 3.05 5.39 1.20
N SER A 218 2.15 4.58 0.64
CA SER A 218 1.94 3.17 0.98
C SER A 218 2.63 2.20 0.02
N LEU A 219 3.31 2.70 -1.02
CA LEU A 219 4.16 1.87 -1.87
C LEU A 219 5.51 1.65 -1.19
N GLY A 220 6.12 0.51 -1.45
CA GLY A 220 7.47 0.22 -1.00
C GLY A 220 8.50 1.19 -1.61
N PRO A 221 9.62 1.46 -0.93
CA PRO A 221 10.64 2.41 -1.41
C PRO A 221 11.23 2.02 -2.77
N LEU A 222 11.44 0.72 -3.03
CA LEU A 222 11.93 0.28 -4.34
C LEU A 222 10.84 0.35 -5.40
N THR A 223 9.58 0.15 -5.05
CA THR A 223 8.45 0.43 -5.97
C THR A 223 8.47 1.89 -6.40
N GLN A 224 8.62 2.84 -5.46
CA GLN A 224 8.68 4.26 -5.76
C GLN A 224 9.90 4.62 -6.62
N ALA A 225 11.08 4.02 -6.33
CA ALA A 225 12.29 4.20 -7.13
C ALA A 225 12.12 3.69 -8.58
N ILE A 226 11.53 2.50 -8.76
CA ILE A 226 11.20 1.96 -10.08
C ILE A 226 10.20 2.86 -10.81
N LEU A 227 9.18 3.37 -10.12
CA LEU A 227 8.24 4.32 -10.72
C LEU A 227 8.93 5.60 -11.17
N LEU A 228 9.91 6.10 -10.40
CA LEU A 228 10.65 7.31 -10.77
C LEU A 228 11.49 7.12 -12.05
N VAL A 229 12.04 5.92 -12.25
CA VAL A 229 12.78 5.56 -13.47
C VAL A 229 11.85 5.55 -14.69
N ASN A 230 10.66 4.96 -14.56
CA ASN A 230 9.75 4.73 -15.69
C ASN A 230 8.77 5.89 -15.96
N GLU A 231 8.27 6.56 -14.93
CA GLU A 231 7.09 7.42 -15.04
C GLU A 231 7.46 8.90 -15.08
N LYS A 232 7.27 9.54 -16.24
CA LYS A 232 7.63 10.96 -16.42
C LYS A 232 6.53 11.94 -16.00
N LYS A 233 5.27 11.51 -15.99
CA LYS A 233 4.12 12.40 -15.73
C LYS A 233 4.03 12.91 -14.28
N TYR A 234 4.39 12.07 -13.30
CA TYR A 234 4.20 12.40 -11.87
C TYR A 234 5.52 12.46 -11.09
N PHE A 235 6.62 12.79 -11.77
CA PHE A 235 7.96 12.72 -11.18
C PHE A 235 8.05 13.48 -9.84
N ASN A 236 7.53 14.70 -9.72
CA ASN A 236 7.57 15.48 -8.47
C ASN A 236 6.89 14.76 -7.30
N LYS A 237 5.69 14.19 -7.53
CA LYS A 237 4.96 13.46 -6.47
C LYS A 237 5.69 12.18 -6.06
N ILE A 238 6.25 11.46 -7.04
CA ILE A 238 7.02 10.24 -6.80
C ILE A 238 8.33 10.56 -6.07
N SER A 239 9.07 11.59 -6.51
CA SER A 239 10.30 12.07 -5.84
C SER A 239 10.02 12.48 -4.40
N ASN A 240 8.92 13.20 -4.13
CA ASN A 240 8.56 13.61 -2.77
C ASN A 240 8.22 12.41 -1.87
N ALA A 241 7.52 11.40 -2.40
CA ALA A 241 7.26 10.17 -1.68
C ALA A 241 8.57 9.41 -1.39
N LEU A 242 9.43 9.25 -2.39
CA LEU A 242 10.71 8.56 -2.25
C LEU A 242 11.65 9.26 -1.27
N ARG A 243 11.70 10.60 -1.31
CA ARG A 243 12.44 11.40 -0.33
C ARG A 243 12.01 11.14 1.11
N SER A 244 10.70 11.01 1.33
CA SER A 244 10.15 10.68 2.65
C SER A 244 10.51 9.26 3.07
N SER A 245 10.45 8.30 2.14
CA SER A 245 10.86 6.91 2.38
C SER A 245 12.36 6.76 2.68
N LEU A 246 13.20 7.56 2.02
CA LEU A 246 14.66 7.58 2.15
C LEU A 246 15.17 8.63 3.15
N GLN A 247 14.34 9.10 4.09
CA GLN A 247 14.68 10.25 4.93
C GLN A 247 16.04 10.15 5.65
N MET A 248 16.46 8.93 6.01
CA MET A 248 17.69 8.63 6.73
C MET A 248 18.92 8.45 5.84
N LEU A 249 18.73 8.30 4.53
CA LEU A 249 19.83 8.09 3.61
C LEU A 249 20.52 9.45 3.35
N PRO A 250 21.81 9.62 3.69
CA PRO A 250 22.48 10.91 3.54
C PRO A 250 22.48 11.43 2.10
N MET A 251 22.56 10.53 1.12
CA MET A 251 22.62 10.82 -0.32
C MET A 251 21.27 10.69 -1.04
N LYS A 252 20.14 10.85 -0.32
CA LYS A 252 18.80 10.60 -0.88
C LYS A 252 18.45 11.52 -2.05
N GLU A 253 18.87 12.79 -2.03
CA GLU A 253 18.55 13.72 -3.12
C GLU A 253 19.30 13.34 -4.39
N GLU A 254 20.58 12.99 -4.27
CA GLU A 254 21.41 12.56 -5.38
C GLU A 254 20.90 11.26 -5.98
N VAL A 255 20.46 10.31 -5.14
CA VAL A 255 19.79 9.07 -5.59
C VAL A 255 18.52 9.39 -6.38
N ILE A 256 17.67 10.28 -5.87
CA ILE A 256 16.44 10.69 -6.56
C ILE A 256 16.75 11.35 -7.91
N ILE A 257 17.76 12.23 -7.96
CA ILE A 257 18.20 12.89 -9.19
C ILE A 257 18.75 11.87 -10.19
N ALA A 258 19.59 10.94 -9.75
CA ALA A 258 20.16 9.89 -10.60
C ALA A 258 19.06 9.01 -11.20
N LEU A 259 18.10 8.55 -10.39
CA LEU A 259 16.99 7.71 -10.84
C LEU A 259 16.06 8.43 -11.82
N LYS A 260 15.79 9.73 -11.58
CA LYS A 260 14.99 10.56 -12.49
C LYS A 260 15.61 10.61 -13.90
N HIS A 261 16.94 10.66 -13.99
CA HIS A 261 17.70 10.80 -15.23
C HIS A 261 18.21 9.49 -15.85
N ALA A 262 18.01 8.33 -15.19
CA ALA A 262 18.55 7.05 -15.65
C ALA A 262 18.13 6.66 -17.09
N GLY A 263 17.01 7.18 -17.60
CA GLY A 263 16.56 6.97 -18.99
C GLY A 263 16.09 5.54 -19.32
N SER A 264 16.53 4.53 -18.57
CA SER A 264 16.13 3.13 -18.72
C SER A 264 16.32 2.34 -17.41
N PRO A 265 15.64 1.17 -17.26
CA PRO A 265 15.89 0.25 -16.15
C PRO A 265 17.36 -0.18 -16.02
N GLY A 266 17.98 -0.58 -17.13
CA GLY A 266 19.36 -1.10 -17.14
C GLY A 266 20.38 -0.08 -16.63
N ALA A 267 20.21 1.20 -16.99
CA ALA A 267 21.09 2.27 -16.54
C ALA A 267 21.03 2.57 -15.03
N SER A 268 19.93 2.20 -14.37
CA SER A 268 19.76 2.36 -12.91
C SER A 268 19.92 1.06 -12.12
N ALA A 269 20.12 -0.08 -12.79
CA ALA A 269 20.06 -1.40 -12.16
C ALA A 269 21.10 -1.58 -11.04
N GLY A 270 22.34 -1.15 -11.27
CA GLY A 270 23.41 -1.21 -10.25
C GLY A 270 23.10 -0.36 -9.02
N LEU A 271 22.57 0.85 -9.23
CA LEU A 271 22.18 1.77 -8.16
C LEU A 271 20.98 1.23 -7.36
N LEU A 272 19.95 0.74 -8.05
CA LEU A 272 18.75 0.17 -7.41
C LEU A 272 19.07 -1.08 -6.60
N LYS A 273 19.98 -1.93 -7.09
CA LYS A 273 20.45 -3.10 -6.34
C LYS A 273 21.11 -2.69 -5.03
N GLU A 274 22.13 -1.80 -5.08
CA GLU A 274 22.83 -1.41 -3.85
C GLU A 274 21.91 -0.66 -2.88
N LEU A 275 21.01 0.18 -3.40
CA LEU A 275 19.97 0.82 -2.59
C LEU A 275 19.07 -0.23 -1.93
N GLY A 276 18.65 -1.26 -2.67
CA GLY A 276 17.83 -2.35 -2.16
C GLY A 276 18.54 -3.14 -1.06
N ASP A 277 19.77 -3.57 -1.30
CA ASP A 277 20.60 -4.28 -0.32
C ASP A 277 20.73 -3.46 0.98
N LEU A 278 20.99 -2.16 0.86
CA LEU A 278 21.12 -1.25 1.99
C LEU A 278 19.81 -1.10 2.78
N LEU A 279 18.68 -0.93 2.07
CA LEU A 279 17.36 -0.74 2.70
C LEU A 279 16.84 -2.00 3.39
N ILE A 280 17.32 -3.20 3.05
CA ILE A 280 17.00 -4.42 3.81
C ILE A 280 17.61 -4.34 5.21
N LEU A 281 18.82 -3.79 5.36
CA LEU A 281 19.54 -3.74 6.65
C LEU A 281 18.90 -2.76 7.64
N PHE A 282 18.58 -1.54 7.21
CA PHE A 282 18.06 -0.52 8.12
C PHE A 282 16.56 -0.23 7.94
N THR A 283 15.85 -0.93 7.04
CA THR A 283 14.45 -0.67 6.66
C THR A 283 14.23 0.68 5.98
N ALA A 284 12.99 0.97 5.58
CA ALA A 284 12.61 2.27 5.04
C ALA A 284 11.27 2.73 5.62
N ARG A 285 11.00 4.04 5.54
CA ARG A 285 9.66 4.54 5.90
C ARG A 285 8.68 4.16 4.80
N ALA A 286 7.67 3.36 5.15
CA ALA A 286 6.51 3.10 4.32
C ALA A 286 5.26 3.19 5.20
N THR A 287 4.24 3.92 4.75
CA THR A 287 2.99 4.04 5.50
C THR A 287 2.18 2.76 5.33
N ARG A 288 2.20 1.89 6.33
CA ARG A 288 1.32 0.72 6.38
C ARG A 288 -0.04 1.10 6.94
N LYS A 289 -1.09 0.59 6.30
CA LYS A 289 -2.49 0.75 6.71
C LYS A 289 -3.20 -0.58 6.58
N VAL A 290 -4.31 -0.74 7.29
CA VAL A 290 -5.19 -1.89 7.14
C VAL A 290 -6.24 -1.58 6.08
N TYR A 291 -6.49 -2.55 5.19
CA TYR A 291 -7.39 -2.43 4.05
C TYR A 291 -8.40 -3.58 4.09
N TYR A 292 -9.56 -3.39 4.71
CA TYR A 292 -10.61 -4.42 4.66
C TYR A 292 -11.32 -4.46 3.31
N PRO A 293 -11.94 -5.59 2.93
CA PRO A 293 -12.99 -5.59 1.89
C PRO A 293 -14.02 -4.50 2.19
N ILE A 294 -14.51 -3.78 1.17
CA ILE A 294 -15.40 -2.63 1.39
C ILE A 294 -16.69 -3.01 2.13
N ALA A 295 -17.19 -4.24 1.96
CA ALA A 295 -18.34 -4.72 2.70
C ALA A 295 -18.01 -4.89 4.20
N VAL A 296 -16.81 -5.36 4.54
CA VAL A 296 -16.34 -5.38 5.94
C VAL A 296 -16.23 -3.95 6.47
N TRP A 297 -15.70 -3.00 5.69
CA TRP A 297 -15.68 -1.58 6.07
C TRP A 297 -17.08 -1.04 6.39
N ARG A 298 -18.08 -1.34 5.56
CA ARG A 298 -19.47 -0.92 5.79
C ARG A 298 -20.03 -1.46 7.11
N TYR A 299 -19.72 -2.72 7.44
CA TYR A 299 -20.12 -3.33 8.71
C TYR A 299 -19.42 -2.71 9.90
N LEU A 300 -18.10 -2.54 9.81
CA LEU A 300 -17.31 -1.89 10.84
C LEU A 300 -17.82 -0.45 11.10
N TRP A 301 -18.22 0.26 10.04
CA TRP A 301 -18.81 1.60 10.15
C TRP A 301 -20.17 1.59 10.83
N LYS A 302 -21.05 0.62 10.51
CA LYS A 302 -22.35 0.44 11.19
C LYS A 302 -22.17 0.20 12.69
N VAL A 303 -21.27 -0.71 13.08
CA VAL A 303 -21.01 -1.05 14.49
C VAL A 303 -20.30 0.07 15.26
N ARG A 304 -19.62 0.98 14.56
CA ARG A 304 -19.06 2.19 15.18
C ARG A 304 -20.16 3.02 15.85
N GLU A 305 -21.32 3.14 15.22
CA GLU A 305 -22.46 3.89 15.78
C GLU A 305 -22.88 3.34 17.15
N ASP A 306 -22.83 2.02 17.31
CA ASP A 306 -23.13 1.33 18.58
C ASP A 306 -22.06 1.59 19.65
N THR A 307 -20.79 1.69 19.24
CA THR A 307 -19.64 1.77 20.17
C THR A 307 -19.21 3.19 20.51
N LYS A 308 -19.64 4.20 19.74
CA LYS A 308 -19.21 5.61 19.83
C LYS A 308 -17.68 5.84 19.77
N LYS A 309 -16.90 4.82 19.36
CA LYS A 309 -15.44 4.94 19.25
C LYS A 309 -15.04 5.57 17.89
N THR A 310 -13.91 6.26 17.85
CA THR A 310 -13.38 6.81 16.59
C THR A 310 -12.77 5.72 15.72
N PHE A 311 -12.99 5.78 14.41
CA PHE A 311 -12.52 4.75 13.47
C PHE A 311 -11.07 4.99 13.07
N SER A 312 -10.14 4.84 14.02
CA SER A 312 -8.72 5.07 13.76
C SER A 312 -7.80 4.05 14.45
N GLY A 313 -6.73 3.67 13.75
CA GLY A 313 -5.64 2.86 14.30
C GLY A 313 -6.08 1.56 14.96
N MET A 314 -5.78 1.42 16.25
CA MET A 314 -6.05 0.22 17.04
C MET A 314 -7.55 -0.02 17.28
N VAL A 315 -8.38 1.02 17.27
CA VAL A 315 -9.83 0.90 17.47
C VAL A 315 -10.46 0.06 16.35
N THR A 316 -10.08 0.31 15.11
CA THR A 316 -10.57 -0.47 13.98
C THR A 316 -10.21 -1.96 14.11
N GLN A 317 -9.03 -2.28 14.64
CA GLN A 317 -8.61 -3.66 14.86
C GLN A 317 -9.42 -4.31 15.99
N TYR A 318 -9.67 -3.57 17.08
CA TYR A 318 -10.57 -4.00 18.15
C TYR A 318 -11.98 -4.32 17.63
N ILE A 319 -12.59 -3.42 16.84
CA ILE A 319 -13.94 -3.64 16.30
C ILE A 319 -13.95 -4.86 15.37
N PHE A 320 -12.91 -5.04 14.54
CA PHE A 320 -12.80 -6.22 13.68
C PHE A 320 -12.69 -7.53 14.47
N THR A 321 -11.85 -7.58 15.51
CA THR A 321 -11.76 -8.73 16.42
C THR A 321 -13.11 -9.00 17.09
N HIS A 322 -13.80 -7.96 17.58
CA HIS A 322 -15.13 -8.09 18.17
C HIS A 322 -16.18 -8.64 17.18
N LEU A 323 -16.14 -8.22 15.91
CA LEU A 323 -17.00 -8.78 14.86
C LEU A 323 -16.72 -10.28 14.66
N CYS A 324 -15.46 -10.69 14.67
CA CYS A 324 -15.07 -12.09 14.51
C CYS A 324 -15.57 -12.94 15.69
N GLU A 325 -15.32 -12.49 16.92
CA GLU A 325 -15.60 -13.27 18.14
C GLU A 325 -17.07 -13.24 18.54
N THR A 326 -17.70 -12.06 18.56
CA THR A 326 -19.05 -11.90 19.10
C THR A 326 -20.13 -11.99 18.01
N LYS A 327 -19.87 -11.43 16.83
CA LYS A 327 -20.84 -11.44 15.71
C LYS A 327 -20.62 -12.61 14.74
N LYS A 328 -19.67 -13.51 15.05
CA LYS A 328 -19.34 -14.70 14.26
C LYS A 328 -19.15 -14.36 12.78
N LEU A 329 -18.42 -13.27 12.50
CA LEU A 329 -18.16 -12.85 11.12
C LEU A 329 -17.50 -13.99 10.34
N ARG A 330 -18.07 -14.34 9.19
CA ARG A 330 -17.49 -15.26 8.20
C ARG A 330 -17.35 -14.59 6.85
N LEU A 331 -16.31 -14.97 6.12
CA LEU A 331 -16.02 -14.48 4.78
C LEU A 331 -16.34 -15.56 3.75
N GLU A 332 -17.09 -15.20 2.72
CA GLU A 332 -17.41 -16.07 1.60
C GLU A 332 -16.56 -15.69 0.38
N ILE A 333 -15.89 -16.66 -0.25
CA ILE A 333 -15.09 -16.42 -1.45
C ILE A 333 -14.98 -17.67 -2.32
N LYS A 334 -14.91 -17.50 -3.64
CA LYS A 334 -14.68 -18.60 -4.58
C LYS A 334 -13.20 -19.01 -4.60
N THR A 335 -12.90 -20.26 -4.21
CA THR A 335 -11.52 -20.77 -4.18
C THR A 335 -11.45 -22.28 -4.36
N LYS A 336 -10.38 -22.76 -5.01
CA LYS A 336 -10.05 -24.19 -5.06
C LYS A 336 -9.30 -24.67 -3.82
N GLY A 337 -8.35 -23.85 -3.33
CA GLY A 337 -7.55 -24.17 -2.15
C GLY A 337 -8.35 -24.30 -0.85
N SER A 338 -7.68 -24.72 0.22
CA SER A 338 -8.28 -24.87 1.55
C SER A 338 -8.82 -23.54 2.10
N THR A 339 -9.80 -23.63 3.00
CA THR A 339 -10.35 -22.48 3.73
C THR A 339 -9.26 -21.76 4.52
N ASP A 340 -8.34 -22.52 5.11
CA ASP A 340 -7.29 -21.98 5.99
C ASP A 340 -6.25 -21.20 5.19
N HIS A 341 -5.80 -21.73 4.05
CA HIS A 341 -4.89 -21.00 3.16
C HIS A 341 -5.55 -19.71 2.67
N MET A 342 -6.83 -19.76 2.28
CA MET A 342 -7.51 -18.55 1.84
C MET A 342 -7.72 -17.55 2.99
N ALA A 343 -7.95 -18.01 4.23
CA ALA A 343 -7.99 -17.14 5.41
C ALA A 343 -6.66 -16.37 5.58
N GLN A 344 -5.54 -17.06 5.43
CA GLN A 344 -4.21 -16.45 5.48
C GLN A 344 -3.98 -15.44 4.34
N ILE A 345 -4.38 -15.76 3.11
CA ILE A 345 -4.31 -14.81 1.97
C ILE A 345 -5.14 -13.55 2.25
N LEU A 346 -6.35 -13.71 2.77
CA LEU A 346 -7.21 -12.57 3.10
C LEU A 346 -6.59 -11.73 4.21
N PHE A 347 -6.03 -12.35 5.25
CA PHE A 347 -5.32 -11.63 6.31
C PHE A 347 -4.13 -10.85 5.76
N HIS A 348 -3.26 -11.50 4.98
CA HIS A 348 -2.14 -10.85 4.32
C HIS A 348 -2.55 -9.66 3.45
N ALA A 349 -3.66 -9.79 2.71
CA ALA A 349 -4.19 -8.72 1.88
C ALA A 349 -4.75 -7.56 2.71
N MET A 350 -5.39 -7.84 3.84
CA MET A 350 -5.94 -6.82 4.74
C MET A 350 -4.84 -6.04 5.45
N TYR A 351 -3.84 -6.71 5.99
CA TYR A 351 -2.81 -6.09 6.84
C TYR A 351 -1.51 -5.76 6.10
N GLY A 352 -1.32 -6.28 4.88
CA GLY A 352 -0.08 -6.09 4.11
C GLY A 352 1.11 -6.89 4.66
N THR A 353 0.85 -8.02 5.34
CA THR A 353 1.86 -8.82 6.08
C THR A 353 2.50 -9.93 5.25
N TYR A 354 2.19 -10.05 3.96
CA TYR A 354 2.84 -11.00 3.03
C TYR A 354 4.32 -10.65 2.75
N LEU A 355 4.82 -9.56 3.34
CA LEU A 355 6.19 -9.08 3.27
C LEU A 355 6.86 -9.06 4.66
N ASP A 356 6.18 -9.61 5.66
CA ASP A 356 6.59 -9.64 7.06
C ASP A 356 7.07 -11.04 7.45
N ASP A 357 7.62 -11.18 8.65
CA ASP A 357 7.99 -12.46 9.23
C ASP A 357 6.75 -13.23 9.72
N LEU A 358 6.54 -14.43 9.18
CA LEU A 358 5.42 -15.30 9.52
C LEU A 358 5.49 -15.81 10.97
N GLY A 359 6.68 -15.89 11.56
CA GLY A 359 6.89 -16.22 12.97
C GLY A 359 6.31 -15.18 13.92
N ILE A 360 6.36 -13.89 13.55
CA ILE A 360 5.64 -12.84 14.29
C ILE A 360 4.13 -13.09 14.21
N LEU A 361 3.60 -13.39 13.01
CA LEU A 361 2.16 -13.57 12.80
C LEU A 361 1.59 -14.71 13.64
N GLN A 362 2.31 -15.82 13.81
CA GLN A 362 1.92 -16.93 14.68
C GLN A 362 1.67 -16.48 16.13
N GLN A 363 2.46 -15.53 16.63
CA GLN A 363 2.42 -15.08 18.03
C GLN A 363 1.32 -14.05 18.30
N ILE A 364 0.89 -13.30 17.26
CA ILE A 364 -0.02 -12.15 17.42
C ILE A 364 -1.42 -12.38 16.84
N THR A 365 -1.61 -13.39 15.98
CA THR A 365 -2.89 -13.69 15.33
C THR A 365 -3.58 -14.90 15.96
N SER A 366 -4.85 -15.13 15.60
CA SER A 366 -5.59 -16.34 15.97
C SER A 366 -5.14 -17.60 15.20
N ALA A 367 -4.30 -17.47 14.18
CA ALA A 367 -3.76 -18.61 13.43
C ALA A 367 -2.54 -19.20 14.13
N GLU A 368 -2.54 -20.51 14.32
CA GLU A 368 -1.46 -21.25 14.98
C GLU A 368 -0.29 -21.58 14.04
N SER A 369 -0.50 -21.55 12.73
CA SER A 369 0.53 -21.78 11.72
C SER A 369 0.31 -20.89 10.51
N TRP A 370 1.39 -20.60 9.79
CA TRP A 370 1.41 -19.76 8.59
C TRP A 370 2.13 -20.49 7.48
N ALA A 371 1.42 -20.69 6.38
CA ALA A 371 1.95 -21.36 5.21
C ALA A 371 2.73 -20.38 4.32
N LYS A 372 3.80 -20.89 3.71
CA LYS A 372 4.51 -20.23 2.63
C LYS A 372 3.64 -20.21 1.39
N ARG A 373 3.91 -19.26 0.49
CA ARG A 373 3.22 -19.17 -0.80
C ARG A 373 3.33 -20.46 -1.60
N SER A 374 4.47 -21.14 -1.57
CA SER A 374 4.70 -22.41 -2.28
C SER A 374 3.75 -23.52 -1.82
N GLU A 375 3.18 -23.43 -0.62
CA GLU A 375 2.27 -24.42 -0.03
C GLU A 375 0.80 -24.11 -0.38
N MET A 376 0.52 -22.95 -0.98
CA MET A 376 -0.82 -22.46 -1.29
C MET A 376 -1.15 -22.46 -2.80
N THR A 377 -0.52 -23.32 -3.59
CA THR A 377 -0.60 -23.32 -5.07
C THR A 377 -2.04 -23.32 -5.59
N GLU A 378 -2.93 -24.14 -5.02
CA GLU A 378 -4.34 -24.24 -5.40
C GLU A 378 -5.15 -22.96 -5.15
N THR A 379 -4.76 -22.17 -4.15
CA THR A 379 -5.41 -20.90 -3.76
C THR A 379 -5.20 -19.81 -4.83
N PHE A 380 -4.11 -19.91 -5.59
CA PHE A 380 -3.76 -18.91 -6.62
C PHE A 380 -4.36 -19.20 -8.00
N VAL A 381 -4.99 -20.37 -8.20
CA VAL A 381 -5.69 -20.71 -9.45
C VAL A 381 -6.81 -19.70 -9.73
N LYS A 382 -7.13 -19.51 -11.02
CA LYS A 382 -8.09 -18.49 -11.50
C LYS A 382 -9.43 -18.55 -10.74
N ARG A 383 -9.86 -17.41 -10.19
CA ARG A 383 -11.03 -17.26 -9.26
C ARG A 383 -12.31 -17.93 -9.75
N SER A 384 -12.62 -17.81 -11.03
CA SER A 384 -13.89 -18.24 -11.60
C SER A 384 -14.08 -19.76 -11.68
N THR A 385 -13.20 -20.56 -11.06
CA THR A 385 -13.16 -22.02 -11.25
C THR A 385 -13.28 -22.80 -9.94
N GLY A 386 -13.38 -22.15 -8.79
CA GLY A 386 -13.56 -22.80 -7.50
C GLY A 386 -14.94 -22.60 -6.91
N ASP A 387 -15.29 -23.44 -5.94
CA ASP A 387 -16.56 -23.36 -5.21
C ASP A 387 -16.55 -22.21 -4.21
N SER A 388 -17.75 -21.73 -3.87
CA SER A 388 -17.93 -20.77 -2.78
C SER A 388 -17.64 -21.45 -1.44
N LYS A 389 -16.67 -20.95 -0.68
CA LYS A 389 -16.32 -21.47 0.65
C LYS A 389 -16.52 -20.39 1.71
N LEU A 390 -17.06 -20.80 2.87
CA LEU A 390 -17.13 -19.98 4.07
C LEU A 390 -15.84 -20.11 4.87
N ILE A 391 -15.28 -18.98 5.26
CA ILE A 391 -13.98 -18.86 5.90
C ILE A 391 -14.14 -18.12 7.22
N ASN A 392 -13.52 -18.66 8.27
CA ASN A 392 -13.35 -17.94 9.52
C ASN A 392 -12.17 -16.96 9.35
N PRO A 393 -12.39 -15.64 9.46
CA PRO A 393 -11.33 -14.66 9.32
C PRO A 393 -10.29 -14.83 10.44
N ILE A 394 -9.02 -14.70 10.08
CA ILE A 394 -7.94 -14.57 11.05
C ILE A 394 -7.99 -13.15 11.61
N TYR A 395 -7.82 -13.01 12.92
CA TYR A 395 -7.83 -11.73 13.62
C TYR A 395 -6.63 -11.62 14.56
N LEU A 396 -6.37 -10.40 15.03
CA LEU A 396 -5.25 -10.11 15.92
C LEU A 396 -5.67 -10.37 17.38
N ARG A 397 -4.96 -11.28 18.05
CA ARG A 397 -5.01 -11.46 19.52
C ARG A 397 -4.19 -10.39 20.23
N LYS A 398 -3.07 -10.00 19.60
CA LYS A 398 -2.18 -8.93 20.06
C LYS A 398 -1.93 -8.00 18.88
N PHE A 399 -1.83 -6.70 19.12
CA PHE A 399 -1.58 -5.75 18.04
C PHE A 399 -0.81 -4.53 18.52
N ALA A 400 -0.15 -3.88 17.58
CA ALA A 400 0.50 -2.61 17.77
C ALA A 400 0.05 -1.64 16.66
N LYS A 401 0.41 -0.37 16.80
CA LYS A 401 0.23 0.60 15.72
C LYS A 401 1.03 0.15 14.50
N MET A 402 0.39 0.10 13.32
CA MET A 402 1.07 -0.21 12.05
C MET A 402 2.26 0.75 11.83
N ALA A 403 3.38 0.22 11.36
CA ALA A 403 4.58 1.01 11.11
C ALA A 403 4.31 2.15 10.10
N GLN A 404 4.70 3.35 10.51
CA GLN A 404 4.66 4.58 9.69
C GLN A 404 6.00 5.32 9.70
N ALA A 405 6.77 5.13 10.77
CA ALA A 405 8.12 5.64 10.93
C ALA A 405 9.14 4.53 10.67
N LEU A 406 10.42 4.91 10.67
CA LEU A 406 11.52 3.95 10.68
C LEU A 406 11.41 3.11 11.96
N GLN A 407 11.57 1.80 11.84
CA GLN A 407 11.45 0.89 12.99
C GLN A 407 12.79 0.54 13.62
N THR A 408 13.90 0.82 12.94
CA THR A 408 15.26 0.60 13.44
C THR A 408 15.85 1.91 13.98
N ARG A 409 16.75 1.82 14.96
CA ARG A 409 17.49 2.98 15.49
C ARG A 409 18.83 3.24 14.79
N THR A 410 19.21 2.39 13.84
CA THR A 410 20.57 2.28 13.29
C THR A 410 21.09 3.55 12.61
N LEU A 411 20.21 4.36 12.01
CA LEU A 411 20.57 5.65 11.42
C LEU A 411 19.89 6.83 12.12
N GLY A 412 19.12 6.55 13.18
CA GLY A 412 18.01 7.36 13.72
C GLY A 412 18.38 8.71 14.30
N ASN A 413 19.58 8.88 14.84
CA ASN A 413 19.96 10.03 15.64
C ASN A 413 21.32 10.59 15.19
N VAL A 414 21.41 11.05 13.94
CA VAL A 414 22.39 12.10 13.66
C VAL A 414 21.79 13.37 14.24
N ASP A 415 22.01 13.60 15.54
CA ASP A 415 21.61 14.85 16.17
C ASP A 415 22.19 16.02 15.35
N PRO A 416 21.38 17.04 15.00
CA PRO A 416 21.84 18.14 14.16
C PRO A 416 22.97 18.97 14.80
N THR A 417 23.26 18.73 16.07
CA THR A 417 24.39 19.35 16.79
C THR A 417 25.53 18.35 16.97
N ALA A 418 26.46 18.32 16.01
CA ALA A 418 27.72 17.60 16.13
C ALA A 418 28.63 18.16 17.26
N THR A 419 28.33 19.37 17.74
CA THR A 419 29.08 20.09 18.77
C THR A 419 28.18 21.15 19.41
N CYS A 420 28.37 21.42 20.71
CA CYS A 420 27.79 22.58 21.38
C CYS A 420 28.81 23.73 21.47
N ARG A 421 28.32 24.97 21.30
CA ARG A 421 29.10 26.17 21.62
C ARG A 421 29.12 26.34 23.14
N PRO A 422 30.30 26.42 23.79
CA PRO A 422 30.39 26.66 25.22
C PRO A 422 29.89 28.07 25.57
N SER A 423 28.85 28.18 26.40
CA SER A 423 28.29 29.47 26.85
C SER A 423 28.79 29.93 28.22
N PHE A 424 29.40 29.04 29.01
CA PHE A 424 29.92 29.32 30.37
C PHE A 424 31.41 29.02 30.46
N SER A 425 32.17 29.76 31.28
CA SER A 425 33.64 29.68 31.38
C SER A 425 34.18 28.57 32.30
N GLY A 426 33.32 27.76 32.91
CA GLY A 426 33.73 26.66 33.80
C GLY A 426 34.48 25.53 33.09
N VAL A 427 35.42 24.90 33.81
CA VAL A 427 36.19 23.73 33.34
C VAL A 427 35.25 22.55 33.13
N ARG A 428 35.31 21.92 31.95
CA ARG A 428 34.50 20.73 31.60
C ARG A 428 35.19 19.87 30.55
N LYS A 429 34.85 18.58 30.54
CA LYS A 429 35.20 17.66 29.45
C LYS A 429 34.21 17.87 28.30
N ARG A 430 34.72 18.16 27.09
CA ARG A 430 33.90 18.25 25.88
C ARG A 430 33.70 16.85 25.30
N MET A 431 32.44 16.53 24.98
CA MET A 431 32.09 15.34 24.21
C MET A 431 31.97 15.77 22.75
N PHE A 432 32.63 15.04 21.86
CA PHE A 432 32.53 15.23 20.42
C PHE A 432 31.92 13.98 19.83
N SER A 433 30.95 14.15 18.94
CA SER A 433 30.34 13.00 18.28
C SER A 433 31.30 12.35 17.27
N ASN A 434 31.04 11.11 16.89
CA ASN A 434 31.81 10.43 15.84
C ASN A 434 31.67 11.14 14.49
N GLU A 435 30.51 11.77 14.25
CA GLU A 435 30.21 12.56 13.06
C GLU A 435 31.04 13.84 13.04
N PHE A 436 31.18 14.53 14.18
CA PHE A 436 32.10 15.68 14.30
C PHE A 436 33.55 15.28 14.04
N SER A 437 33.96 14.14 14.58
CA SER A 437 35.31 13.59 14.36
C SER A 437 35.54 13.22 12.89
N THR A 438 34.52 12.67 12.22
CA THR A 438 34.55 12.34 10.80
C THR A 438 34.61 13.60 9.94
N TYR A 439 33.82 14.62 10.28
CA TYR A 439 33.88 15.95 9.66
C TYR A 439 35.28 16.55 9.75
N LEU A 440 35.89 16.58 10.95
CA LEU A 440 37.23 17.12 11.15
C LEU A 440 38.31 16.35 10.39
N LYS A 441 38.19 15.01 10.30
CA LYS A 441 39.17 14.18 9.59
C LYS A 441 39.07 14.27 8.08
N THR A 442 37.87 14.50 7.54
CA THR A 442 37.61 14.44 6.09
C THR A 442 37.45 15.82 5.44
N GLY A 443 37.22 16.88 6.22
CA GLY A 443 36.97 18.24 5.73
C GLY A 443 35.63 18.40 4.99
N ARG A 444 34.77 17.36 4.96
CA ARG A 444 33.50 17.36 4.23
C ARG A 444 32.36 17.48 5.23
N SER A 445 31.75 18.68 5.34
CA SER A 445 30.64 18.95 6.27
C SER A 445 29.39 18.15 5.97
N ILE A 446 29.16 17.86 4.70
CA ILE A 446 28.26 16.84 4.16
C ILE A 446 29.02 16.40 2.91
N SER A 447 29.31 15.11 2.74
CA SER A 447 29.88 14.65 1.47
C SER A 447 28.93 15.04 0.36
N THR A 448 29.28 16.03 -0.46
CA THR A 448 28.60 16.29 -1.72
C THR A 448 28.80 15.05 -2.58
N PHE A 449 27.78 14.20 -2.63
CA PHE A 449 27.79 13.06 -3.51
C PHE A 449 27.55 13.58 -4.93
N SER A 450 28.29 13.08 -5.91
CA SER A 450 27.90 13.35 -7.29
C SER A 450 26.61 12.60 -7.60
N SER A 451 25.72 13.17 -8.41
CA SER A 451 24.53 12.49 -8.93
C SER A 451 24.84 11.43 -10.02
N ASP A 452 26.12 11.18 -10.30
CA ASP A 452 26.57 10.07 -11.15
C ASP A 452 26.19 8.71 -10.52
N PRO A 453 25.43 7.85 -11.24
CA PRO A 453 24.95 6.57 -10.70
C PRO A 453 26.06 5.64 -10.20
N MET A 454 27.22 5.59 -10.88
CA MET A 454 28.33 4.70 -10.48
C MET A 454 28.97 5.15 -9.18
N THR A 455 29.16 6.46 -9.01
CA THR A 455 29.72 7.04 -7.79
C THR A 455 28.78 6.83 -6.60
N LEU A 456 27.47 7.04 -6.79
CA LEU A 456 26.46 6.74 -5.77
C LEU A 456 26.40 5.26 -5.41
N GLN A 457 26.49 4.38 -6.41
CA GLN A 457 26.55 2.94 -6.19
C GLN A 457 27.71 2.55 -5.27
N ARG A 458 28.92 3.10 -5.51
CA ARG A 458 30.09 2.86 -4.65
C ARG A 458 29.90 3.42 -3.24
N ALA A 459 29.31 4.60 -3.11
CA ALA A 459 29.04 5.22 -1.81
C ALA A 459 28.05 4.40 -0.97
N ILE A 460 26.94 3.95 -1.59
CA ILE A 460 25.94 3.09 -0.94
C ILE A 460 26.56 1.74 -0.55
N ARG A 461 27.36 1.14 -1.43
CA ARG A 461 28.05 -0.12 -1.12
C ARG A 461 28.96 0.02 0.10
N LYS A 462 29.75 1.09 0.17
CA LYS A 462 30.61 1.36 1.33
C LYS A 462 29.78 1.51 2.61
N LEU A 463 28.70 2.28 2.58
CA LEU A 463 27.80 2.43 3.73
C LEU A 463 27.21 1.08 4.18
N LYS A 464 26.82 0.23 3.23
CA LYS A 464 26.34 -1.13 3.50
C LYS A 464 27.41 -2.00 4.19
N GLU A 465 28.65 -1.96 3.69
CA GLU A 465 29.78 -2.69 4.29
C GLU A 465 30.06 -2.22 5.72
N ASP A 466 30.01 -0.90 5.96
CA ASP A 466 30.21 -0.32 7.29
C ASP A 466 29.11 -0.76 8.27
N LEU A 467 27.84 -0.72 7.85
CA LEU A 467 26.70 -1.18 8.66
C LEU A 467 26.76 -2.69 8.93
N THR A 468 27.17 -3.51 7.95
CA THR A 468 27.28 -4.96 8.12
C THR A 468 28.32 -5.30 9.21
N LYS A 469 29.47 -4.62 9.19
CA LYS A 469 30.50 -4.76 10.25
C LYS A 469 30.03 -4.32 11.63
N GLU A 470 29.09 -3.38 11.69
CA GLU A 470 28.50 -2.93 12.95
C GLU A 470 27.49 -3.95 13.49
N MET A 471 26.65 -4.52 12.62
CA MET A 471 25.72 -5.60 12.95
C MET A 471 26.43 -6.89 13.40
N GLU A 472 27.61 -7.19 12.86
CA GLU A 472 28.43 -8.32 13.33
C GLU A 472 28.94 -8.15 14.78
N LYS A 473 28.98 -6.90 15.29
CA LYS A 473 29.42 -6.60 16.67
C LYS A 473 28.29 -6.63 17.68
N ASP A 474 27.07 -6.32 17.25
CA ASP A 474 25.88 -6.22 18.11
C ASP A 474 24.78 -7.11 17.50
N SER A 475 24.60 -8.31 18.06
CA SER A 475 23.86 -9.41 17.42
C SER A 475 22.35 -9.17 17.32
N LEU A 476 21.80 -8.10 17.90
CA LEU A 476 20.36 -7.84 17.93
C LEU A 476 20.05 -6.36 17.65
N LEU A 477 19.58 -6.08 16.43
CA LEU A 477 18.95 -4.79 16.14
C LEU A 477 17.56 -4.74 16.79
N LEU A 478 17.41 -3.95 17.84
CA LEU A 478 16.09 -3.66 18.40
C LEU A 478 15.24 -2.91 17.37
N ALA A 479 14.09 -3.50 17.01
CA ALA A 479 13.09 -2.92 16.14
C ALA A 479 11.78 -2.61 16.88
N GLY A 480 11.15 -1.50 16.53
CA GLY A 480 9.86 -1.06 17.07
C GLY A 480 9.95 0.19 17.93
N THR A 481 8.90 1.02 17.87
CA THR A 481 8.82 2.30 18.61
C THR A 481 7.62 2.40 19.54
N VAL A 482 6.78 1.36 19.57
CA VAL A 482 5.51 1.34 20.31
C VAL A 482 5.36 0.02 21.04
N LYS A 483 4.63 0.04 22.16
CA LYS A 483 4.26 -1.17 22.89
C LYS A 483 3.20 -1.96 22.14
N TRP A 484 3.16 -3.26 22.41
CA TRP A 484 2.08 -4.14 21.98
C TRP A 484 0.91 -4.04 22.94
N CYS A 485 -0.29 -4.27 22.42
CA CYS A 485 -1.53 -4.25 23.17
C CYS A 485 -2.30 -5.56 22.95
N THR A 486 -3.14 -5.89 23.92
CA THR A 486 -4.21 -6.89 23.80
C THR A 486 -5.56 -6.24 24.15
N VAL A 487 -6.63 -6.99 23.93
CA VAL A 487 -7.98 -6.62 24.36
C VAL A 487 -8.37 -7.53 25.51
N ALA A 488 -8.58 -6.95 26.67
CA ALA A 488 -9.10 -7.64 27.85
C ALA A 488 -10.31 -6.85 28.36
N ASN A 489 -11.44 -7.53 28.58
CA ASN A 489 -12.66 -6.93 29.11
C ASN A 489 -13.14 -5.68 28.33
N GLY A 490 -13.00 -5.68 27.01
CA GLY A 490 -13.42 -4.55 26.14
C GLY A 490 -12.47 -3.34 26.13
N ASN A 491 -11.35 -3.41 26.86
CA ASN A 491 -10.36 -2.34 26.99
C ASN A 491 -9.00 -2.75 26.39
N PHE A 492 -8.25 -1.75 25.94
CA PHE A 492 -6.86 -1.95 25.51
C PHE A 492 -5.96 -2.10 26.73
N GLN A 493 -5.16 -3.16 26.75
CA GLN A 493 -4.15 -3.39 27.77
C GLN A 493 -2.77 -3.46 27.11
N GLU A 494 -1.86 -2.58 27.51
CA GLU A 494 -0.46 -2.63 27.08
C GLU A 494 0.24 -3.89 27.64
N LEU A 495 1.09 -4.50 26.82
CA LEU A 495 1.87 -5.68 27.16
C LEU A 495 3.34 -5.27 27.34
N GLU A 496 3.76 -5.02 28.58
CA GLU A 496 5.10 -4.51 28.89
C GLU A 496 6.21 -5.44 28.39
N ASP A 497 6.06 -6.75 28.61
CA ASP A 497 7.11 -7.74 28.36
C ASP A 497 6.93 -8.50 27.04
N PHE A 498 5.85 -8.26 26.30
CA PHE A 498 5.63 -8.98 25.05
C PHE A 498 6.52 -8.42 23.94
N ARG A 499 7.43 -9.26 23.44
CA ARG A 499 8.33 -8.99 22.31
C ARG A 499 8.24 -10.19 21.35
N PRO A 500 7.51 -10.08 20.23
CA PRO A 500 7.46 -11.19 19.29
C PRO A 500 8.82 -11.39 18.63
N GLU A 501 9.23 -12.64 18.52
CA GLU A 501 10.50 -13.00 17.88
C GLU A 501 10.31 -13.31 16.40
N GLU A 502 11.19 -12.76 15.55
CA GLU A 502 11.28 -13.15 14.14
C GLU A 502 11.86 -14.56 14.01
N ARG A 503 11.38 -15.32 13.02
CA ARG A 503 11.84 -16.70 12.76
C ARG A 503 12.48 -16.88 11.38
N ALA A 504 12.72 -15.78 10.67
CA ALA A 504 13.12 -15.77 9.26
C ALA A 504 12.18 -16.59 8.35
N LEU A 505 10.90 -16.65 8.71
CA LEU A 505 9.89 -17.38 7.94
C LEU A 505 9.18 -16.39 7.02
N TYR A 506 9.44 -16.45 5.73
CA TYR A 506 8.90 -15.49 4.78
C TYR A 506 7.85 -16.11 3.87
N PHE A 507 6.76 -15.38 3.61
CA PHE A 507 5.69 -15.82 2.70
C PHE A 507 6.19 -16.18 1.29
N TYR A 508 7.17 -15.43 0.76
CA TYR A 508 7.82 -15.74 -0.53
C TYR A 508 9.14 -16.53 -0.39
N GLY A 509 9.44 -17.03 0.81
CA GLY A 509 10.62 -17.86 1.05
C GLY A 509 10.51 -19.20 0.32
N LYS A 510 11.67 -19.81 0.00
CA LYS A 510 11.70 -21.20 -0.46
C LYS A 510 11.45 -22.14 0.73
N SER A 511 10.87 -23.31 0.46
CA SER A 511 10.95 -24.42 1.41
C SER A 511 12.41 -24.86 1.45
N GLU A 512 12.97 -24.95 2.66
CA GLU A 512 14.32 -25.48 2.86
C GLU A 512 14.38 -26.97 2.54
#